data_AF-B7P630-F1
#
_entry.id   AF-B7P630-F1
#
_cell.length_a   1.000
_cell.length_b   1.000
_cell.length_c   1.000
_cell.angle_alpha   90.00
_cell.angle_beta   90.00
_cell.angle_gamma   90.00
#
_symmetry.space_group_name_H-M   'P 1'
#
loop_
_entity.id
_entity.type
_entity.pdbx_description
1 polymer ?
#
loop_
_entity_poly.entity_id
_entity_poly.type
_entity_poly.pdbx_seq_one_letter_code
_entity_poly.pdbx_strand_id
1 'polypeptide(L)'
;MPKFIPKFIEKQKEGDFDIVSGTRYDGDGGVFGWDFKRKLIRLYKKDVLQKLVDSCTSKGYVFQMEMIARARQFGCTIGEVSSPGRFPSARERQ
;
A
#
# COMPACT_ATOMS: atom_id res chain seq x y z
N MET A 1 -17.97 7.59 2.92
CA MET A 1 -16.50 7.47 2.66
C MET A 1 -16.18 6.06 2.16
N PRO A 2 -15.17 5.87 1.30
CA PRO A 2 -14.75 4.54 0.85
C PRO A 2 -14.39 3.62 2.04
N LYS A 3 -14.89 2.37 2.01
CA LYS A 3 -14.84 1.42 3.14
C LYS A 3 -13.43 1.00 3.60
N PHE A 4 -12.39 1.30 2.82
CA PHE A 4 -11.00 0.88 3.08
C PHE A 4 -10.14 1.95 3.76
N ILE A 5 -10.53 3.23 3.72
CA ILE A 5 -9.74 4.33 4.31
C ILE A 5 -9.54 4.13 5.83
N PRO A 6 -10.58 3.76 6.61
CA PRO A 6 -10.40 3.52 8.05
C PRO A 6 -9.32 2.46 8.34
N LYS A 7 -9.30 1.37 7.58
CA LYS A 7 -8.31 0.29 7.76
C LYS A 7 -6.87 0.74 7.52
N PHE A 8 -6.66 1.62 6.54
CA PHE A 8 -5.34 2.19 6.29
C PHE A 8 -4.91 3.11 7.44
N ILE A 9 -5.84 3.92 7.98
CA ILE A 9 -5.57 4.79 9.14
C ILE A 9 -5.28 3.97 10.39
N GLU A 10 -6.06 2.92 10.66
CA GLU A 10 -5.84 1.99 11.78
C GLU A 10 -4.47 1.35 11.68
N LYS A 11 -4.12 0.80 10.51
CA LYS A 11 -2.81 0.18 10.31
C LYS A 11 -1.69 1.18 10.51
N GLN A 12 -1.84 2.40 10.00
CA GLN A 12 -0.85 3.45 10.18
C GLN A 12 -0.60 3.74 11.66
N LYS A 13 -1.68 3.79 12.47
CA LYS A 13 -1.59 4.03 13.92
C LYS A 13 -1.04 2.82 14.69
N GLU A 14 -1.32 1.60 14.24
CA GLU A 14 -0.90 0.35 14.91
C GLU A 14 0.62 0.25 15.07
N GLY A 15 1.38 0.63 14.04
CA GLY A 15 2.85 0.56 14.03
C GLY A 15 3.54 1.89 13.77
N ASP A 16 2.81 3.01 13.89
CA ASP A 16 3.27 4.35 13.50
C ASP A 16 3.93 4.39 12.10
N PHE A 17 3.36 3.64 11.15
CA PHE A 17 3.96 3.49 9.83
C PHE A 17 3.97 4.81 9.06
N ASP A 18 5.08 5.10 8.40
CA ASP A 18 5.22 6.28 7.53
C ASP A 18 4.39 6.14 6.25
N ILE A 19 4.25 4.91 5.77
CA ILE A 19 3.54 4.54 4.56
C ILE A 19 2.73 3.28 4.83
N VAL A 20 1.48 3.24 4.40
CA VAL A 20 0.65 2.03 4.41
C VAL A 20 0.29 1.66 2.99
N SER A 21 0.55 0.43 2.59
CA SER A 21 0.32 -0.10 1.25
C SER A 21 -0.75 -1.20 1.27
N GLY A 22 -1.59 -1.28 0.24
CA GLY A 22 -2.59 -2.34 0.14
C GLY A 22 -3.26 -2.42 -1.22
N THR A 23 -3.92 -3.54 -1.50
CA THR A 23 -4.65 -3.78 -2.75
C THR A 23 -6.15 -3.62 -2.52
N ARG A 24 -6.88 -3.12 -3.53
CA ARG A 24 -8.34 -2.94 -3.46
C ARG A 24 -9.17 -4.17 -3.85
N TYR A 25 -8.54 -5.24 -4.34
CA TYR A 25 -9.25 -6.38 -4.93
C TYR A 25 -8.54 -7.70 -4.62
N ASP A 26 -9.25 -8.59 -3.91
CA ASP A 26 -8.95 -10.02 -3.75
C ASP A 26 -10.04 -10.83 -4.48
N GLY A 27 -10.43 -10.39 -5.69
CA GLY A 27 -11.54 -10.97 -6.44
C GLY A 27 -11.17 -11.22 -7.90
N ASP A 28 -11.58 -12.38 -8.39
CA ASP A 28 -11.42 -12.89 -9.76
C ASP A 28 -12.12 -11.97 -10.78
N GLY A 29 -11.44 -10.89 -11.15
CA GLY A 29 -11.86 -9.94 -12.17
C GLY A 29 -10.68 -9.69 -13.09
N GLY A 30 -10.28 -10.76 -13.79
CA GLY A 30 -9.20 -10.74 -14.76
C GLY A 30 -9.62 -10.03 -16.04
N VAL A 31 -9.01 -8.89 -16.32
CA VAL A 31 -8.73 -8.45 -17.69
C VAL A 31 -7.29 -8.86 -17.97
N PHE A 32 -7.14 -9.98 -18.67
CA PHE A 32 -5.89 -10.56 -19.16
C PHE A 32 -5.05 -9.45 -19.84
N GLY A 33 -4.11 -8.88 -19.07
CA GLY A 33 -3.22 -7.81 -19.51
C GLY A 33 -3.08 -6.58 -18.59
N TRP A 34 -3.99 -6.31 -17.64
CA TRP A 34 -4.08 -4.98 -16.99
C TRP A 34 -4.23 -4.90 -15.45
N ASP A 35 -3.98 -5.97 -14.67
CA ASP A 35 -4.54 -6.03 -13.29
C ASP A 35 -3.65 -5.73 -12.07
N PHE A 36 -2.35 -6.04 -12.02
CA PHE A 36 -1.57 -5.79 -10.79
C PHE A 36 -0.99 -4.37 -10.70
N LYS A 37 -0.73 -3.75 -11.86
CA LYS A 37 0.00 -2.47 -11.98
C LYS A 37 -0.82 -1.24 -11.55
N ARG A 38 -2.15 -1.36 -11.45
CA ARG A 38 -3.10 -0.25 -11.20
C ARG A 38 -3.92 -0.36 -9.91
N LYS A 39 -3.79 -1.48 -9.18
CA LYS A 39 -4.65 -1.80 -8.03
C LYS A 39 -4.02 -1.51 -6.66
N LEU A 40 -2.76 -1.06 -6.63
CA LEU A 40 -2.04 -0.74 -5.41
C LEU A 40 -2.38 0.67 -4.94
N ILE A 41 -2.94 0.77 -3.73
CA ILE A 41 -3.15 2.03 -3.02
C ILE A 41 -2.11 2.17 -1.93
N ARG A 42 -1.68 3.41 -1.70
CA ARG A 42 -0.82 3.75 -0.57
C ARG A 42 -1.34 5.00 0.15
N LEU A 43 -1.26 4.98 1.47
CA LEU A 43 -1.44 6.13 2.35
C LEU A 43 -0.06 6.55 2.87
N TYR A 44 0.22 7.85 2.90
CA TYR A 44 1.51 8.40 3.34
C TYR A 44 1.27 9.42 4.45
N LYS A 45 2.20 9.52 5.40
CA LYS A 45 2.33 10.72 6.23
C LYS A 45 2.64 11.93 5.35
N LYS A 46 2.14 13.10 5.74
CA LYS A 46 2.20 14.32 4.90
C LYS A 46 3.64 14.76 4.61
N ASP A 47 4.47 14.79 5.64
CA ASP A 47 5.88 15.14 5.60
C ASP A 47 6.70 14.13 4.77
N VAL A 48 6.41 12.83 4.93
CA VAL A 48 7.02 11.76 4.14
C VAL A 48 6.66 11.88 2.66
N LEU A 49 5.39 12.15 2.35
CA LEU A 49 4.92 12.35 0.98
C LEU A 49 5.66 13.54 0.33
N GLN A 50 5.74 14.68 1.02
CA GLN A 50 6.42 15.87 0.52
C GLN A 50 7.89 15.57 0.19
N LYS A 51 8.62 14.98 1.15
CA LYS A 51 10.02 14.58 0.97
C LYS A 51 10.22 13.63 -0.22
N LEU A 52 9.33 12.66 -0.39
CA LEU A 52 9.42 11.69 -1.48
C LEU A 52 9.13 12.34 -2.83
N VAL A 53 8.09 13.17 -2.93
CA VAL A 53 7.74 13.90 -4.16
C VAL A 53 8.90 14.79 -4.60
N ASP A 54 9.51 15.54 -3.69
CA ASP A 54 10.63 16.44 -3.99
C ASP A 54 11.89 15.68 -4.44
N SER A 55 12.05 14.43 -4.00
CA SER A 55 13.18 13.56 -4.38
C SER A 55 12.97 12.76 -5.67
N CYS A 56 11.74 12.69 -6.17
CA CYS A 56 11.38 11.89 -7.33
C CYS A 56 11.46 12.71 -8.62
N THR A 57 12.07 12.15 -9.65
CA THR A 57 12.18 12.79 -10.98
C THR A 57 11.31 12.10 -12.03
N SER A 58 10.87 10.87 -11.75
CA SER A 58 10.08 10.06 -12.66
C SER A 58 8.64 10.55 -12.81
N LYS A 59 7.96 10.12 -13.88
CA LYS A 59 6.55 10.39 -14.13
C LYS A 59 5.74 9.10 -14.29
N GLY A 60 4.42 9.19 -14.15
CA GLY A 60 3.50 8.08 -14.40
C GLY A 60 3.70 6.90 -13.45
N TYR A 61 3.73 5.68 -13.98
CA TYR A 61 3.87 4.48 -13.14
C TYR A 61 5.26 4.35 -12.50
N VAL A 62 6.31 4.77 -13.21
CA VAL A 62 7.68 4.68 -12.69
C VAL A 62 7.85 5.57 -11.46
N PHE A 63 7.16 6.72 -11.42
CA PHE A 63 7.06 7.54 -10.22
C PHE A 63 6.55 6.75 -9.02
N GLN A 64 5.49 5.96 -9.18
CA GLN A 64 4.98 5.14 -8.07
C GLN A 64 5.98 4.08 -7.59
N MET A 65 6.79 3.51 -8.48
CA MET A 65 7.86 2.59 -8.07
C MET A 65 9.00 3.32 -7.37
N GLU A 66 9.41 4.46 -7.93
CA GLU A 66 10.46 5.33 -7.35
C GLU A 66 10.10 5.75 -5.93
N MET A 67 8.85 6.14 -5.67
CA MET A 67 8.38 6.51 -4.33
C MET A 67 8.66 5.42 -3.27
N ILE A 68 8.48 4.14 -3.60
CA ILE A 68 8.78 3.05 -2.64
C ILE A 68 10.27 2.76 -2.55
N ALA A 69 10.99 2.82 -3.67
CA ALA A 69 12.44 2.66 -3.65
C ALA A 69 13.08 3.76 -2.77
N ARG A 70 12.66 5.01 -2.93
CA ARG A 70 13.09 6.17 -2.15
C ARG A 70 12.66 6.07 -0.70
N ALA A 71 11.44 5.64 -0.41
CA ALA A 71 10.99 5.43 0.97
C ALA A 71 11.90 4.44 1.73
N ARG A 72 12.28 3.33 1.07
CA ARG A 72 13.22 2.37 1.64
C ARG A 72 14.62 2.97 1.82
N GLN A 73 15.09 3.78 0.86
CA GLN A 73 16.37 4.51 0.98
C GLN A 73 16.37 5.52 2.14
N PHE A 74 15.23 6.15 2.42
CA PHE A 74 15.08 7.09 3.53
C PHE A 74 14.76 6.43 4.87
N GLY A 75 14.74 5.10 4.94
CA GLY A 75 14.47 4.36 6.18
C GLY A 75 13.02 4.46 6.67
N CYS A 76 12.08 4.81 5.80
CA CYS A 76 10.67 4.92 6.17
C CYS A 76 10.07 3.55 6.51
N THR A 77 9.17 3.51 7.49
CA THR A 77 8.44 2.32 7.88
C THR A 77 7.23 2.09 6.96
N ILE A 78 7.05 0.86 6.47
CA ILE A 78 5.98 0.51 5.53
C ILE A 78 5.12 -0.60 6.11
N GLY A 79 3.84 -0.31 6.35
CA GLY A 79 2.83 -1.28 6.77
C GLY A 79 2.01 -1.80 5.59
N GLU A 80 1.51 -3.02 5.68
CA GLU A 80 0.67 -3.62 4.64
C GLU A 80 -0.74 -3.91 5.17
N VAL A 81 -1.76 -3.58 4.37
CA VAL A 81 -3.16 -3.91 4.62
C VAL A 81 -3.61 -4.93 3.58
N SER A 82 -3.88 -6.15 4.04
CA SER A 82 -4.52 -7.17 3.21
C SER A 82 -6.00 -6.84 3.02
N SER A 83 -6.51 -7.01 1.80
CA SER A 83 -7.96 -7.03 1.58
C SER A 83 -8.56 -8.22 2.34
N PRO A 84 -9.74 -8.08 2.99
CA PRO A 84 -10.41 -9.22 3.59
C PRO A 84 -10.96 -10.12 2.48
N GLY A 85 -10.09 -10.99 1.96
CA GLY A 85 -10.40 -12.02 0.97
C GLY A 85 -9.91 -13.42 1.37
N ARG A 86 -9.36 -13.58 2.58
CA ARG A 86 -8.98 -14.88 3.10
C ARG A 86 -9.27 -15.00 4.60
N PHE A 87 -10.29 -15.78 4.95
CA PHE A 87 -10.37 -16.52 6.20
C PHE A 87 -10.61 -17.99 5.84
N PRO A 88 -10.06 -18.99 6.55
CA PRO A 88 -8.96 -18.99 7.52
C PRO A 88 -7.72 -19.74 6.99
N SER A 89 -6.53 -19.51 7.56
CA SER A 89 -5.46 -20.51 7.45
C SER A 89 -5.87 -21.71 8.30
N ALA A 90 -6.05 -22.87 7.65
CA ALA A 90 -6.30 -24.15 8.29
C ALA A 90 -5.09 -24.58 9.14
N ARG A 91 -4.96 -24.05 10.35
CA ARG A 91 -4.01 -24.53 11.36
C ARG A 91 -4.34 -23.99 12.76
N GLU A 92 -5.50 -24.36 13.29
CA GLU A 92 -5.81 -24.28 14.72
C GLU A 92 -6.96 -25.26 15.03
N ARG A 93 -6.60 -26.55 15.00
CA ARG A 93 -7.23 -27.62 15.78
C ARG A 93 -6.14 -28.64 16.08
N GLN A 94 -5.44 -28.42 17.18
CA GLN A 94 -5.05 -29.48 18.11
C GLN A 94 -5.35 -28.95 19.51
#